data_AF-F2GC76-F1
#
_entry.id   AF-F2GC76-F1
#
_cell.length_a   1.000
_cell.length_b   1.000
_cell.length_c   1.000
_cell.angle_alpha   90.00
_cell.angle_beta   90.00
_cell.angle_gamma   90.00
#
_symmetry.space_group_name_H-M   'P 1'
#
loop_
_entity.id
_entity.type
_entity.pdbx_description
1 polymer ?
#
loop_
_entity_poly.entity_id
_entity_poly.type
_entity_poly.pdbx_seq_one_letter_code
_entity_poly.pdbx_strand_id
1 'polypeptide(L)'
;MAIRIHTPWNKDRIIGQKKPLQISHIWGIRIRLEIEGRTRDLALFNLGLDSKLRGCDLVKLKVSDVVCGRSALRRTNVVQQKTDSPVQFEITPTQNTGESILAWVKKAELKASDYLFKSRIHGAEHISTRQYNRIFHGWIDKLGLNTSLYSTH
;
A
#
# COMPACT_ATOMS: atom_id res chain seq x y z
N MET A 1 -18.42 49.95 -4.17
CA MET A 1 -17.41 49.05 -3.57
C MET A 1 -17.95 47.63 -3.61
N ALA A 2 -17.31 46.71 -4.35
CA ALA A 2 -17.72 45.31 -4.42
C ALA A 2 -17.03 44.53 -3.29
N ILE A 3 -17.82 43.92 -2.40
CA ILE A 3 -17.31 43.05 -1.34
C ILE A 3 -16.83 41.75 -2.00
N ARG A 4 -15.51 41.52 -2.01
CA ARG A 4 -14.96 40.22 -2.40
C ARG A 4 -15.30 39.20 -1.31
N ILE A 5 -16.28 38.35 -1.57
CA ILE A 5 -16.61 37.23 -0.69
C ILE A 5 -15.49 36.20 -0.83
N HIS A 6 -14.59 36.14 0.15
CA HIS A 6 -13.54 35.12 0.20
C HIS A 6 -14.18 33.78 0.57
N THR A 7 -14.43 32.94 -0.42
CA THR A 7 -14.85 31.55 -0.19
C THR A 7 -13.65 30.77 0.36
N PRO A 8 -13.74 30.17 1.55
CA PRO A 8 -12.67 29.32 2.08
C PRO A 8 -12.34 28.20 1.09
N TRP A 9 -11.05 27.88 0.91
CA TRP A 9 -10.59 26.80 0.00
C TRP A 9 -11.17 25.42 0.32
N ASN A 10 -11.72 25.30 1.53
CA ASN A 10 -12.19 24.08 2.14
C ASN A 10 -13.72 24.04 2.28
N LYS A 11 -14.45 25.03 1.76
CA LYS A 11 -15.91 25.03 1.76
C LYS A 11 -16.43 23.75 1.09
N ASP A 12 -17.37 23.08 1.76
CA ASP A 12 -17.99 21.81 1.35
C ASP A 12 -17.03 20.60 1.25
N ARG A 13 -15.81 20.69 1.81
CA ARG A 13 -14.87 19.57 1.90
C ARG A 13 -14.85 19.01 3.32
N ILE A 14 -14.86 17.69 3.47
CA ILE A 14 -14.58 17.04 4.75
C ILE A 14 -13.08 17.21 5.05
N ILE A 15 -12.74 18.18 5.90
CA ILE A 15 -11.39 18.39 6.42
C ILE A 15 -11.31 17.78 7.82
N GLY A 16 -10.31 16.95 8.05
CA GLY A 16 -10.10 16.30 9.34
C GLY A 16 -9.38 14.96 9.19
N GLN A 17 -9.18 14.30 10.33
CA GLN A 17 -8.55 12.99 10.39
C GLN A 17 -9.40 11.95 9.65
N LYS A 18 -8.75 11.14 8.82
CA LYS A 18 -9.39 10.01 8.12
C LYS A 18 -9.66 8.88 9.11
N LYS A 19 -10.69 8.08 8.85
CA LYS A 19 -11.07 6.95 9.71
C LYS A 19 -10.03 5.82 9.59
N PRO A 20 -9.59 5.24 10.72
CA PRO A 20 -8.74 4.04 10.68
C PRO A 20 -9.55 2.84 10.17
N LEU A 21 -8.85 1.88 9.56
CA LEU A 21 -9.44 0.59 9.20
C LEU A 21 -9.73 -0.21 10.47
N GLN A 22 -10.94 -0.77 10.55
CA GLN A 22 -11.31 -1.73 11.59
C GLN A 22 -10.77 -3.11 11.22
N ILE A 23 -10.59 -3.98 12.23
CA ILE A 23 -10.13 -5.36 12.01
C ILE A 23 -11.06 -6.10 11.03
N SER A 24 -12.38 -5.90 11.14
CA SER A 24 -13.37 -6.46 10.22
C SER A 24 -13.18 -6.00 8.77
N HIS A 25 -12.79 -4.73 8.56
CA HIS A 25 -12.50 -4.20 7.22
C HIS A 25 -11.24 -4.84 6.63
N ILE A 26 -10.20 -5.04 7.46
CA ILE A 26 -8.95 -5.68 7.03
C ILE A 26 -9.22 -7.11 6.54
N TRP A 27 -9.96 -7.90 7.33
CA TRP A 27 -10.37 -9.25 6.93
C TRP A 27 -11.23 -9.23 5.68
N GLY A 28 -12.21 -8.33 5.62
CA GLY A 28 -13.10 -8.20 4.47
C GLY A 28 -12.37 -7.86 3.16
N ILE A 29 -11.32 -7.05 3.22
CA ILE A 29 -10.47 -6.73 2.04
C ILE A 29 -9.63 -7.94 1.67
N ARG A 30 -8.95 -8.59 2.63
CA ARG A 30 -8.12 -9.78 2.37
C ARG A 30 -8.90 -10.87 1.66
N ILE A 31 -10.04 -11.27 2.23
CA ILE A 31 -10.87 -12.35 1.69
C ILE A 31 -11.30 -12.04 0.25
N ARG A 32 -11.73 -10.80 -0.03
CA ARG A 32 -12.10 -10.40 -1.39
C ARG A 32 -10.91 -10.45 -2.36
N LEU A 33 -9.74 -9.99 -1.95
CA LEU A 33 -8.54 -10.03 -2.78
C LEU A 33 -8.06 -11.46 -3.07
N GLU A 34 -8.19 -12.36 -2.09
CA GLU A 34 -7.88 -13.79 -2.22
C GLU A 34 -8.84 -14.48 -3.19
N ILE A 35 -10.16 -14.31 -3.00
CA ILE A 35 -11.21 -14.89 -3.87
C ILE A 35 -11.05 -14.42 -5.32
N GLU A 36 -10.73 -13.13 -5.53
CA GLU A 36 -10.51 -12.57 -6.86
C GLU A 36 -9.14 -12.93 -7.46
N GLY A 37 -8.27 -13.64 -6.74
CA GLY A 37 -6.92 -13.99 -7.20
C GLY A 37 -6.02 -12.78 -7.46
N ARG A 38 -6.28 -11.64 -6.80
CA ARG A 38 -5.52 -10.38 -6.93
C ARG A 38 -4.23 -10.42 -6.13
N THR A 39 -3.34 -11.33 -6.48
CA THR A 39 -2.08 -11.61 -5.75
C THR A 39 -1.20 -10.39 -5.51
N ARG A 40 -1.04 -9.51 -6.50
CA ARG A 40 -0.26 -8.26 -6.35
C ARG A 40 -0.87 -7.33 -5.31
N ASP A 41 -2.18 -7.14 -5.39
CA ASP A 41 -2.91 -6.21 -4.54
C ASP A 41 -2.96 -6.75 -3.10
N LEU A 42 -3.07 -8.09 -2.94
CA LEU A 42 -2.98 -8.77 -1.64
C LEU A 42 -1.60 -8.58 -0.99
N ALA A 43 -0.51 -8.79 -1.75
CA ALA A 43 0.85 -8.56 -1.27
C ALA A 43 1.07 -7.10 -0.86
N LEU A 44 0.56 -6.14 -1.66
CA LEU A 44 0.63 -4.72 -1.36
C LEU A 44 -0.16 -4.33 -0.10
N PHE A 45 -1.37 -4.89 0.06
CA PHE A 45 -2.22 -4.64 1.21
C PHE A 45 -1.58 -5.17 2.51
N ASN A 46 -1.14 -6.42 2.50
CA ASN A 46 -0.53 -7.07 3.66
C ASN A 46 0.77 -6.37 4.07
N LEU A 47 1.65 -6.09 3.11
CA LEU A 47 2.91 -5.40 3.39
C LEU A 47 2.68 -3.96 3.86
N GLY A 48 1.66 -3.27 3.35
CA GLY A 48 1.29 -1.93 3.83
C GLY A 48 0.88 -1.92 5.31
N LEU A 49 0.14 -2.95 5.76
CA LEU A 49 -0.27 -3.09 7.16
C LEU A 49 0.90 -3.42 8.10
N ASP A 50 1.76 -4.36 7.69
CA ASP A 50 2.90 -4.81 8.50
C ASP A 50 3.98 -3.72 8.61
N SER A 51 4.29 -3.05 7.50
CA SER A 51 5.43 -2.12 7.42
C SER A 51 5.12 -0.75 8.01
N LYS A 52 3.85 -0.32 7.97
CA LYS A 52 3.41 1.04 8.33
C LYS A 52 4.23 2.15 7.64
N LEU A 53 4.84 1.82 6.50
CA LEU A 53 5.61 2.76 5.71
C LEU A 53 4.71 3.81 5.07
N ARG A 54 5.28 4.98 4.77
CA ARG A 54 4.60 5.95 3.92
C ARG A 54 4.39 5.35 2.55
N GLY A 55 3.31 5.72 1.87
CA GLY A 55 3.00 5.19 0.54
C GLY A 55 4.15 5.40 -0.46
N CYS A 56 4.89 6.51 -0.36
CA CYS A 56 6.06 6.78 -1.21
C CYS A 56 7.25 5.85 -0.96
N ASP A 57 7.41 5.34 0.26
CA ASP A 57 8.47 4.39 0.63
C ASP A 57 8.04 2.96 0.26
N LEU A 58 6.78 2.60 0.58
CA LEU A 58 6.20 1.29 0.28
C LEU A 58 6.27 0.94 -1.21
N VAL A 59 5.92 1.89 -2.09
CA VAL A 59 5.91 1.61 -3.54
C VAL A 59 7.30 1.46 -4.15
N LYS A 60 8.36 1.89 -3.44
CA LYS A 60 9.75 1.80 -3.91
C LYS A 60 10.51 0.60 -3.36
N LEU A 61 9.88 -0.25 -2.56
CA LEU A 61 10.51 -1.48 -2.09
C LEU A 61 10.92 -2.36 -3.25
N LYS A 62 12.13 -2.90 -3.17
CA LYS A 62 12.65 -3.94 -4.06
C LYS A 62 12.39 -5.32 -3.49
N VAL A 63 12.46 -6.33 -4.35
CA VAL A 63 12.35 -7.72 -3.91
C VAL A 63 13.43 -8.08 -2.88
N SER A 64 14.66 -7.60 -3.07
CA SER A 64 15.76 -7.79 -2.12
C SER A 64 15.49 -7.25 -0.71
N ASP A 65 14.62 -6.26 -0.58
CA ASP A 65 14.32 -5.63 0.72
C ASP A 65 13.43 -6.52 1.58
N VAL A 66 12.69 -7.44 0.97
CA VAL A 66 11.65 -8.26 1.61
C VAL A 66 11.82 -9.76 1.42
N VAL A 67 12.65 -10.21 0.47
CA VAL A 67 12.87 -11.63 0.14
C VAL A 67 14.36 -11.91 0.06
N CYS A 68 14.78 -13.01 0.67
CA CYS A 68 16.13 -13.55 0.58
C CYS A 68 16.08 -15.00 0.10
N GLY A 69 16.71 -15.29 -1.04
CA GLY A 69 16.66 -16.60 -1.66
C GLY A 69 15.23 -17.00 -2.04
N ARG A 70 14.70 -18.03 -1.37
CA ARG A 70 13.34 -18.57 -1.61
C ARG A 70 12.33 -18.22 -0.52
N SER A 71 12.72 -17.40 0.45
CA SER A 71 11.92 -17.09 1.63
C SER A 71 11.74 -15.59 1.81
N ALA A 72 10.57 -15.17 2.27
CA ALA A 72 10.37 -13.80 2.74
C ALA A 72 11.21 -13.59 4.01
N LEU A 73 11.83 -12.42 4.12
CA LEU A 73 12.54 -12.00 5.31
C LEU A 73 11.56 -11.88 6.48
N ARG A 74 11.95 -12.31 7.68
CA ARG A 74 11.13 -12.06 8.89
C ARG A 74 11.15 -10.59 9.29
N ARG A 75 12.27 -9.92 9.04
CA ARG A 75 12.48 -8.53 9.40
C ARG A 75 13.24 -7.83 8.28
N THR A 76 12.82 -6.60 8.00
CA THR A 76 13.31 -5.82 6.87
C THR A 76 13.75 -4.45 7.36
N ASN A 77 14.74 -3.87 6.70
CA ASN A 77 15.29 -2.55 7.02
C ASN A 77 15.20 -1.68 5.77
N VAL A 78 14.53 -0.53 5.90
CA VAL A 78 14.29 0.39 4.78
C VAL A 78 14.56 1.81 5.25
N VAL A 79 15.31 2.58 4.47
CA VAL A 79 15.54 4.00 4.75
C VAL A 79 14.34 4.80 4.23
N GLN A 80 13.70 5.57 5.10
CA GLN A 80 12.56 6.41 4.72
C GLN A 80 13.02 7.67 3.99
N GLN A 81 12.41 7.98 2.85
CA GLN A 81 12.82 9.13 2.02
C GLN A 81 12.69 10.47 2.73
N LYS A 82 11.65 10.64 3.56
CA LYS A 82 11.36 11.95 4.17
C LYS A 82 12.35 12.33 5.26
N THR A 83 12.81 11.35 6.04
CA THR A 83 13.59 11.58 7.25
C THR A 83 15.02 11.04 7.15
N ASP A 84 15.35 10.38 6.03
CA ASP A 84 16.61 9.66 5.81
C ASP A 84 16.98 8.71 6.97
N SER A 85 15.95 8.19 7.65
CA SER A 85 16.11 7.37 8.83
C SER A 85 15.83 5.90 8.50
N PRO A 86 16.67 4.96 8.96
CA PRO A 86 16.38 3.54 8.82
C PRO A 86 15.18 3.17 9.69
N VAL A 87 14.21 2.50 9.09
CA VAL A 87 13.07 1.91 9.79
C VAL A 87 13.12 0.41 9.58
N GLN A 88 13.00 -0.30 10.70
CA GLN A 88 12.93 -1.74 10.74
C GLN A 88 11.49 -2.18 11.01
N PHE A 89 10.98 -3.12 10.22
CA PHE A 89 9.65 -3.71 10.44
C PHE A 89 9.68 -5.21 10.23
N GLU A 90 8.73 -5.89 10.87
CA GLU A 90 8.56 -7.34 10.78
C GLU A 90 7.51 -7.68 9.74
N ILE A 91 7.82 -8.69 8.91
CA ILE A 91 6.83 -9.30 8.02
C ILE A 91 6.17 -10.41 8.84
N THR A 92 4.92 -10.20 9.23
CA THR A 92 4.28 -11.08 10.20
C THR A 92 3.91 -12.41 9.53
N PRO A 93 4.33 -13.57 10.09
CA PRO A 93 3.91 -14.88 9.59
C PRO A 93 2.40 -15.10 9.77
N THR A 94 1.82 -14.49 10.81
CA THR A 94 0.41 -14.65 11.23
C THR A 94 -0.61 -14.16 10.21
N GLN A 95 -0.18 -13.37 9.23
CA GLN A 95 -1.05 -12.68 8.28
C GLN A 95 -0.81 -13.13 6.83
N ASN A 96 -0.05 -14.22 6.63
CA ASN A 96 0.36 -14.75 5.33
C ASN A 96 1.03 -13.69 4.43
N THR A 97 1.61 -12.62 5.02
CA THR A 97 2.27 -11.55 4.27
C THR A 97 3.43 -12.11 3.45
N GLY A 98 4.30 -12.91 4.09
CA GLY A 98 5.42 -13.54 3.41
C GLY A 98 5.00 -14.44 2.25
N GLU A 99 3.95 -15.25 2.44
CA GLU A 99 3.40 -16.12 1.39
C GLU A 99 2.82 -15.30 0.23
N SER A 100 2.06 -14.24 0.52
CA SER A 100 1.50 -13.36 -0.50
C SER A 100 2.59 -12.65 -1.31
N ILE A 101 3.68 -12.22 -0.67
CA ILE A 101 4.86 -11.63 -1.32
C ILE A 101 5.52 -12.66 -2.23
N LEU A 102 5.80 -13.87 -1.73
CA LEU A 102 6.44 -14.93 -2.52
C LEU A 102 5.57 -15.36 -3.70
N ALA A 103 4.26 -15.50 -3.50
CA ALA A 103 3.30 -15.82 -4.54
C ALA A 103 3.28 -14.74 -5.63
N TRP A 104 3.35 -13.46 -5.24
CA TRP A 104 3.44 -12.36 -6.17
C TRP A 104 4.78 -12.35 -6.94
N VAL A 105 5.91 -12.45 -6.24
CA VAL A 105 7.26 -12.50 -6.84
C VAL A 105 7.36 -13.64 -7.86
N LYS A 106 6.84 -14.82 -7.51
CA LYS A 106 6.80 -15.99 -8.42
C LYS A 106 5.90 -15.73 -9.63
N LYS A 107 4.68 -15.20 -9.42
CA LYS A 107 3.71 -14.96 -10.51
C LYS A 107 4.18 -13.89 -11.50
N ALA A 108 4.92 -12.90 -11.02
CA ALA A 108 5.43 -11.80 -11.82
C ALA A 108 6.88 -11.99 -12.28
N GLU A 109 7.51 -13.13 -11.94
CA GLU A 109 8.88 -13.48 -12.29
C GLU A 109 9.90 -12.37 -11.94
N LEU A 110 9.72 -11.76 -10.77
CA LEU A 110 10.55 -10.62 -10.34
C LEU A 110 11.93 -11.08 -9.87
N LYS A 111 12.95 -10.32 -10.27
CA LYS A 111 14.34 -10.49 -9.80
C LYS A 111 14.57 -9.71 -8.51
N ALA A 112 15.63 -10.03 -7.78
CA ALA A 112 15.98 -9.35 -6.54
C ALA A 112 16.13 -7.82 -6.69
N SER A 113 16.67 -7.37 -7.83
CA SER A 113 16.88 -5.95 -8.14
C SER A 113 15.61 -5.21 -8.58
N ASP A 114 14.54 -5.93 -8.90
CA ASP A 114 13.29 -5.34 -9.36
C ASP A 114 12.51 -4.69 -8.22
N TYR A 115 11.76 -3.64 -8.56
CA TYR A 115 10.72 -3.14 -7.67
C TYR A 115 9.64 -4.19 -7.43
N LEU A 116 9.26 -4.35 -6.17
CA LEU A 116 8.23 -5.29 -5.77
C LEU A 116 6.88 -4.97 -6.43
N PHE A 117 6.56 -3.67 -6.60
CA PHE A 117 5.31 -3.24 -7.21
C PHE A 117 5.54 -2.47 -8.52
N LYS A 118 5.87 -3.20 -9.58
CA LYS A 118 6.08 -2.63 -10.92
C LYS A 118 4.84 -1.89 -11.46
N SER A 119 5.09 -0.77 -12.12
CA SER A 119 4.06 -0.06 -12.88
C SER A 119 3.65 -0.87 -14.11
N ARG A 120 2.41 -0.66 -14.58
CA ARG A 120 1.95 -1.16 -15.89
C ARG A 120 2.18 -0.14 -17.01
N ILE A 121 2.54 1.10 -16.66
CA ILE A 121 2.80 2.17 -17.63
C ILE A 121 4.24 2.01 -18.12
N HIS A 122 4.41 2.03 -19.45
CA HIS A 122 5.70 1.90 -20.10
C HIS A 122 6.68 2.99 -19.63
N GLY A 123 7.90 2.62 -19.27
CA GLY A 123 8.95 3.53 -18.80
C GLY A 123 8.93 3.86 -17.30
N ALA A 124 7.88 3.51 -16.55
CA ALA A 124 7.84 3.70 -15.10
C ALA A 124 8.27 2.42 -14.36
N GLU A 125 9.23 2.55 -13.45
CA GLU A 125 9.82 1.39 -12.77
C GLU A 125 8.89 0.77 -11.71
N HIS A 126 8.18 1.61 -10.93
CA HIS A 126 7.26 1.19 -9.87
C HIS A 126 5.94 1.98 -9.92
N ILE A 127 4.89 1.48 -9.26
CA ILE A 127 3.62 2.21 -9.15
C ILE A 127 3.83 3.55 -8.42
N SER A 128 3.16 4.59 -8.88
CA SER A 128 3.16 5.88 -8.17
C SER A 128 2.31 5.83 -6.90
N THR A 129 2.58 6.71 -5.94
CA THR A 129 1.75 6.86 -4.73
C THR A 129 0.30 7.18 -5.07
N ARG A 130 0.04 7.92 -6.16
CA ARG A 130 -1.33 8.18 -6.65
C ARG A 130 -2.02 6.91 -7.15
N GLN A 131 -1.30 6.06 -7.87
CA GLN A 131 -1.83 4.75 -8.30
C GLN A 131 -2.10 3.85 -7.10
N TYR A 132 -1.21 3.83 -6.11
CA TYR A 132 -1.42 3.12 -4.85
C TYR A 132 -2.69 3.61 -4.14
N ASN A 133 -2.87 4.93 -3.97
CA ASN A 133 -4.07 5.49 -3.35
C ASN A 133 -5.34 5.10 -4.10
N ARG A 134 -5.31 5.09 -5.44
CA ARG A 134 -6.45 4.65 -6.25
C ARG A 134 -6.77 3.17 -6.06
N ILE A 135 -5.74 2.32 -5.96
CA ILE A 135 -5.90 0.90 -5.66
C ILE A 135 -6.54 0.73 -4.27
N PHE A 136 -6.02 1.44 -3.27
CA PHE A 136 -6.54 1.44 -1.90
C PHE A 136 -8.02 1.85 -1.86
N HIS A 137 -8.39 2.96 -2.48
CA HIS A 137 -9.80 3.37 -2.54
C HIS A 137 -10.69 2.34 -3.24
N GLY A 138 -10.17 1.62 -4.25
CA GLY A 138 -10.88 0.51 -4.87
C GLY A 138 -11.15 -0.66 -3.90
N TRP A 139 -10.26 -0.92 -2.94
CA TRP A 139 -10.50 -1.92 -1.89
C TRP A 139 -11.58 -1.47 -0.90
N ILE A 140 -11.57 -0.18 -0.54
CA ILE A 140 -12.58 0.42 0.35
C ILE A 140 -13.97 0.40 -0.31
N ASP A 141 -14.04 0.73 -1.60
CA ASP A 141 -15.27 0.72 -2.38
C ASP A 141 -15.88 -0.69 -2.47
N LYS A 142 -15.05 -1.71 -2.63
CA LYS A 142 -15.48 -3.13 -2.61
C LYS A 142 -16.09 -3.58 -1.27
N LEU A 143 -15.80 -2.89 -0.18
CA LEU A 143 -16.45 -3.11 1.11
C LEU A 143 -17.79 -2.36 1.25
N GLY A 144 -18.16 -1.52 0.29
CA GLY A 144 -19.32 -0.63 0.39
C GLY A 144 -19.10 0.54 1.35
N LEU A 145 -17.84 0.85 1.69
CA LEU A 145 -17.50 1.94 2.60
C LEU A 145 -17.36 3.25 1.85
N ASN A 146 -17.69 4.37 2.51
CA ASN A 146 -17.48 5.70 1.93
C ASN A 146 -15.98 6.00 1.80
N THR A 147 -15.47 5.93 0.56
CA THR A 147 -14.05 6.09 0.22
C THR A 147 -13.46 7.43 0.65
N SER A 148 -14.27 8.50 0.71
CA SER A 148 -13.83 9.82 1.14
C SER A 148 -13.39 9.88 2.60
N LEU A 149 -13.81 8.91 3.43
CA LEU A 149 -13.45 8.83 4.84
C LEU A 149 -12.12 8.13 5.10
N TYR A 150 -11.55 7.45 4.10
CA TYR A 150 -10.34 6.63 4.25
C TYR A 150 -9.19 7.18 3.42
N SER A 151 -7.95 6.88 3.82
CA SER A 151 -6.71 7.30 3.16
C SER A 151 -5.58 6.35 3.55
N THR A 152 -4.51 6.34 2.77
CA THR A 152 -3.26 5.63 3.09
C THR A 152 -2.35 6.44 4.02
N HIS A 153 -2.69 7.71 4.28
CA HIS A 153 -2.02 8.67 5.15
C HIS A 153 -2.98 9.24 6.17
#